data_AF-A0A353Z9F1-F1
#
_entry.id   AF-A0A353Z9F1-F1
#
_cell.length_a   1.000
_cell.length_b   1.000
_cell.length_c   1.000
_cell.angle_alpha   90.00
_cell.angle_beta   90.00
_cell.angle_gamma   90.00
#
_symmetry.space_group_name_H-M   'P 1'
#
loop_
_entity.id
_entity.type
_entity.pdbx_description
1 polymer ?
#
loop_
_entity_poly.entity_id
_entity_poly.type
_entity_poly.pdbx_seq_one_letter_code
_entity_poly.pdbx_strand_id
1 'polypeptide(L)'
;MSKQRLTVLSVRQPWASLLLSGEDWCENRSWDSNHRGPLWIHASTKIDEDECERYGIDPKSLETGAILGVVNVADVVTIDDLPERVLDLVQTHDLDSDVGPEFIVGEYCWIVTNPQTLVRPIPVKGKLNLWKHDADESELTLKEKFPPLITRRPEPSELGDDEDAEEANLFIVEMEDGRELQLEYFLPDEDDRLHVEFLQTGEERVIVSEDDPDYTTGTPDYQIACELAWDEYPHMFEGGENS
;
A
#
# COMPACT_ATOMS: atom_id res chain seq x y z
N MET A 1 -3.90 26.93 -13.45
CA MET A 1 -3.33 25.77 -12.75
C MET A 1 -4.08 24.56 -13.28
N SER A 2 -3.37 23.52 -13.68
CA SER A 2 -3.97 22.25 -14.10
C SER A 2 -4.66 21.61 -12.90
N LYS A 3 -5.80 20.98 -13.16
CA LYS A 3 -6.56 20.23 -12.16
C LYS A 3 -6.35 18.75 -12.40
N GLN A 4 -6.14 18.00 -11.32
CA GLN A 4 -6.08 16.55 -11.35
C GLN A 4 -7.37 15.98 -10.75
N ARG A 5 -7.93 14.97 -11.43
CA ARG A 5 -9.16 14.32 -11.00
C ARG A 5 -8.84 13.07 -10.18
N LEU A 6 -9.00 13.19 -8.87
CA LEU A 6 -8.69 12.17 -7.89
C LEU A 6 -9.81 11.13 -7.77
N THR A 7 -9.44 9.87 -7.53
CA THR A 7 -10.34 8.86 -6.95
C THR A 7 -10.16 8.88 -5.44
N VAL A 8 -11.24 9.05 -4.69
CA VAL A 8 -11.19 9.26 -3.24
C VAL A 8 -12.10 8.27 -2.53
N LEU A 9 -11.65 7.78 -1.37
CA LEU A 9 -12.43 6.99 -0.43
C LEU A 9 -12.48 7.71 0.92
N SER A 10 -13.67 7.81 1.50
CA SER A 10 -13.82 8.30 2.87
C SER A 10 -13.70 7.13 3.86
N VAL A 11 -12.75 7.25 4.79
CA VAL A 11 -12.38 6.25 5.80
C VAL A 11 -12.55 6.88 7.19
N ARG A 12 -13.03 6.11 8.17
CA ARG A 12 -13.16 6.61 9.55
C ARG A 12 -11.79 6.73 10.20
N GLN A 13 -11.63 7.66 11.13
CA GLN A 13 -10.46 7.65 12.01
C GLN A 13 -10.63 6.56 13.09
N PRO A 14 -9.55 5.94 13.61
CA PRO A 14 -8.14 6.20 13.31
C PRO A 14 -7.64 5.52 12.01
N TRP A 15 -8.43 4.62 11.42
CA TRP A 15 -8.05 3.84 10.23
C TRP A 15 -7.50 4.67 9.08
N ALA A 16 -8.09 5.83 8.79
CA ALA A 16 -7.57 6.73 7.77
C ALA A 16 -6.10 7.16 8.01
N SER A 17 -5.70 7.32 9.27
CA SER A 17 -4.32 7.63 9.64
C SER A 17 -3.44 6.40 9.63
N LEU A 18 -3.95 5.25 10.09
CA LEU A 18 -3.21 3.98 10.09
C LEU A 18 -2.87 3.52 8.67
N LEU A 19 -3.81 3.67 7.72
CA LEU A 19 -3.56 3.42 6.30
C LEU A 19 -2.47 4.34 5.75
N LEU A 20 -2.37 5.58 6.25
CA LEU A 20 -1.40 6.58 5.77
C LEU A 20 -0.07 6.57 6.52
N SER A 21 0.02 5.92 7.68
CA SER A 21 1.28 5.59 8.36
C SER A 21 1.85 4.25 7.92
N GLY A 22 1.06 3.43 7.22
CA GLY A 22 1.44 2.07 6.83
C GLY A 22 1.26 1.04 7.94
N GLU A 23 0.69 1.42 9.08
CA GLU A 23 0.36 0.51 10.19
C GLU A 23 -0.86 -0.37 9.88
N ASP A 24 -1.72 0.07 8.96
CA ASP A 24 -2.79 -0.74 8.40
C ASP A 24 -2.61 -0.86 6.89
N TRP A 25 -2.58 -2.09 6.40
CA TRP A 25 -2.35 -2.43 5.00
C TRP A 25 -3.64 -2.87 4.29
N CYS A 26 -4.76 -2.98 5.02
CA CYS A 26 -6.03 -3.45 4.48
C CYS A 26 -7.19 -2.50 4.79
N GLU A 27 -7.82 -1.95 3.76
CA GLU A 27 -9.11 -1.28 3.93
C GLU A 27 -10.26 -2.28 3.74
N ASN A 28 -10.98 -2.55 4.83
CA ASN A 28 -12.08 -3.51 4.80
C ASN A 28 -13.39 -2.91 4.26
N ARG A 29 -14.07 -3.65 3.38
CA ARG A 29 -15.37 -3.23 2.82
C ARG A 29 -16.35 -4.39 2.67
N SER A 30 -17.63 -4.05 2.66
CA SER A 30 -18.72 -4.98 2.36
C SER A 30 -19.03 -5.08 0.85
N TRP A 31 -18.16 -4.54 0.00
CA TRP A 31 -18.38 -4.47 -1.44
C TRP A 31 -17.04 -4.47 -2.19
N ASP A 32 -17.08 -5.01 -3.40
CA ASP A 32 -15.95 -5.22 -4.29
C ASP A 32 -15.62 -3.98 -5.14
N SER A 33 -14.40 -3.90 -5.66
CA SER A 33 -14.03 -2.84 -6.59
C SER A 33 -12.95 -3.31 -7.55
N ASN A 34 -13.14 -2.96 -8.82
CA ASN A 34 -12.11 -3.13 -9.85
C ASN A 34 -11.11 -1.96 -9.87
N HIS A 35 -11.22 -0.99 -8.95
CA HIS A 35 -10.24 0.08 -8.84
C HIS A 35 -8.91 -0.50 -8.41
N ARG A 36 -7.86 -0.21 -9.17
CA ARG A 36 -6.45 -0.45 -8.87
C ARG A 36 -5.68 0.84 -9.11
N GLY A 37 -4.57 1.01 -8.42
CA GLY A 37 -3.80 2.24 -8.50
C GLY A 37 -4.17 3.27 -7.43
N PRO A 38 -3.83 4.56 -7.65
CA PRO A 38 -3.97 5.61 -6.64
C PRO A 38 -5.38 5.78 -6.08
N LEU A 39 -5.48 5.76 -4.75
CA LEU A 39 -6.67 6.00 -3.97
C LEU A 39 -6.40 7.04 -2.88
N TRP A 40 -7.05 8.19 -3.01
CA TRP A 40 -6.92 9.27 -2.04
C TRP A 40 -7.77 8.98 -0.81
N ILE A 41 -7.15 9.10 0.36
CA ILE A 41 -7.77 8.82 1.64
C ILE A 41 -8.32 10.11 2.24
N HIS A 42 -9.64 10.16 2.35
CA HIS A 42 -10.37 11.21 3.06
C HIS A 42 -10.68 10.73 4.48
N ALA A 43 -10.21 11.47 5.49
CA ALA A 43 -10.60 11.22 6.86
C ALA A 43 -12.03 11.71 7.10
N SER A 44 -12.93 10.79 7.41
CA SER A 44 -14.32 11.11 7.72
C SER A 44 -14.41 11.97 8.99
N THR A 45 -15.53 12.68 9.17
CA THR A 45 -15.79 13.44 10.40
C THR A 45 -16.14 12.55 11.60
N LYS A 46 -16.33 11.24 11.39
CA LYS A 46 -16.55 10.27 12.47
C LYS A 46 -15.23 9.61 12.85
N ILE A 47 -14.99 9.57 14.15
CA ILE A 47 -13.88 8.87 14.77
C ILE A 47 -14.43 7.60 15.44
N ASP A 48 -13.64 6.54 15.43
CA ASP A 48 -13.85 5.34 16.22
C ASP A 48 -13.00 5.43 17.48
N GLU A 49 -13.62 5.85 18.59
CA GLU A 49 -12.89 6.15 19.83
C GLU A 49 -12.33 4.88 20.50
N ASP A 50 -13.02 3.74 20.35
CA ASP A 50 -12.60 2.46 20.90
C ASP A 50 -11.29 1.98 20.23
N GLU A 51 -11.19 2.12 18.91
CA GLU A 51 -9.96 1.82 18.18
C GLU A 51 -8.87 2.85 18.46
N CYS A 52 -9.20 4.14 18.63
CA CYS A 52 -8.21 5.11 19.10
C CYS A 52 -7.60 4.70 20.45
N GLU A 53 -8.41 4.21 21.40
CA GLU A 53 -7.91 3.71 22.69
C GLU A 53 -7.01 2.48 22.50
N ARG A 54 -7.41 1.53 21.65
CA ARG A 54 -6.63 0.32 21.33
C ARG A 54 -5.23 0.65 20.79
N TYR A 55 -5.13 1.63 19.90
CA TYR A 55 -3.86 2.06 19.31
C TYR A 55 -3.14 3.17 20.11
N GLY A 56 -3.69 3.59 21.26
CA GLY A 56 -3.09 4.65 22.09
C GLY A 56 -3.07 6.03 21.43
N ILE A 57 -3.98 6.30 20.51
CA ILE A 57 -4.09 7.54 19.73
C ILE A 57 -5.08 8.50 20.42
N ASP A 58 -4.69 9.76 20.64
CA ASP A 58 -5.64 10.79 21.11
C ASP A 58 -6.61 11.18 19.97
N PRO A 59 -7.93 10.92 20.08
CA PRO A 59 -8.90 11.29 19.05
C PRO A 59 -8.86 12.76 18.66
N LYS A 60 -8.47 13.65 19.59
CA LYS A 60 -8.41 15.11 19.34
C LYS A 60 -7.21 15.53 18.50
N SER A 61 -6.22 14.67 18.35
CA SER A 61 -5.04 14.91 17.51
C SER A 61 -5.31 14.60 16.03
N LEU A 62 -6.39 13.88 15.72
CA LEU A 62 -6.69 13.38 14.39
C LEU A 62 -7.36 14.43 13.51
N GLU A 63 -6.80 14.64 12.32
CA GLU A 63 -7.41 15.47 11.29
C GLU A 63 -8.67 14.78 10.75
N THR A 64 -9.73 15.54 10.51
CA THR A 64 -11.01 15.02 9.98
C THR A 64 -11.62 15.97 8.97
N GLY A 65 -12.47 15.44 8.07
CA GLY A 65 -13.14 16.26 7.07
C GLY A 65 -12.21 16.77 5.96
N ALA A 66 -11.10 16.07 5.70
CA ALA A 66 -10.11 16.43 4.70
C ALA A 66 -9.52 15.20 4.01
N ILE A 67 -9.05 15.38 2.78
CA ILE A 67 -8.15 14.41 2.13
C ILE A 67 -6.78 14.58 2.77
N LEU A 68 -6.24 13.49 3.30
CA LEU A 68 -5.00 13.49 4.08
C LEU A 68 -3.80 13.00 3.28
N GLY A 69 -4.03 12.17 2.27
CA GLY A 69 -2.97 11.50 1.54
C GLY A 69 -3.52 10.54 0.49
N VAL A 70 -2.63 9.73 -0.04
CA VAL A 70 -2.92 8.73 -1.06
C VAL A 70 -2.26 7.41 -0.67
N VAL A 71 -2.96 6.32 -0.97
CA VAL A 71 -2.42 4.97 -0.98
C VAL A 71 -2.61 4.40 -2.38
N ASN A 72 -2.02 3.26 -2.66
CA ASN A 72 -2.21 2.52 -3.89
C ASN A 72 -3.03 1.26 -3.61
N VAL A 73 -4.14 1.06 -4.32
CA VAL A 73 -4.88 -0.22 -4.24
C VAL A 73 -4.21 -1.21 -5.16
N ALA A 74 -3.49 -2.18 -4.59
CA ALA A 74 -2.80 -3.22 -5.34
C ALA A 74 -3.73 -4.39 -5.66
N ASP A 75 -4.57 -4.78 -4.71
CA ASP A 75 -5.58 -5.80 -4.94
C ASP A 75 -6.83 -5.62 -4.09
N VAL A 76 -7.90 -6.30 -4.48
CA VAL A 76 -9.14 -6.43 -3.73
C VAL A 76 -9.52 -7.90 -3.76
N VAL A 77 -9.38 -8.56 -2.62
CA VAL A 77 -9.59 -10.01 -2.47
C VAL A 77 -10.71 -10.26 -1.46
N THR A 78 -11.33 -11.43 -1.54
CA THR A 78 -12.21 -11.87 -0.45
C THR A 78 -11.36 -12.31 0.73
N ILE A 79 -11.91 -12.26 1.94
CA ILE A 79 -11.21 -12.71 3.15
C ILE A 79 -10.80 -14.17 3.03
N ASP A 80 -11.63 -15.00 2.39
CA ASP A 80 -11.37 -16.43 2.18
C ASP A 80 -10.22 -16.69 1.18
N ASP A 81 -9.90 -15.71 0.33
CA ASP A 81 -8.82 -15.79 -0.66
C ASP A 81 -7.51 -15.14 -0.17
N LEU A 82 -7.46 -14.64 1.07
CA LEU A 82 -6.22 -14.10 1.62
C LEU A 82 -5.17 -15.22 1.78
N PRO A 83 -3.91 -15.00 1.37
CA PRO A 83 -2.84 -15.98 1.59
C PRO A 83 -2.70 -16.32 3.08
N GLU A 84 -2.46 -17.60 3.41
CA GLU A 84 -2.32 -18.06 4.81
C GLU A 84 -1.28 -17.24 5.59
N ARG A 85 -0.15 -16.86 4.96
CA ARG A 85 0.88 -16.01 5.62
C ARG A 85 0.36 -14.63 6.03
N VAL A 86 -0.55 -14.05 5.24
CA VAL A 86 -1.17 -12.76 5.57
C VAL A 86 -2.13 -12.92 6.74
N LEU A 87 -2.87 -14.04 6.78
CA LEU A 87 -3.72 -14.39 7.93
C LEU A 87 -2.88 -14.63 9.19
N ASP A 88 -1.70 -15.26 9.07
CA ASP A 88 -0.77 -15.49 10.19
C ASP A 88 -0.18 -14.18 10.72
N LEU A 89 0.21 -13.23 9.85
CA LEU A 89 0.67 -11.89 10.26
C LEU A 89 -0.42 -11.14 11.04
N VAL A 90 -1.68 -11.24 10.62
CA VAL A 90 -2.80 -10.61 11.33
C VAL A 90 -3.11 -11.32 12.66
N GLN A 91 -2.83 -12.62 12.76
CA GLN A 91 -3.00 -13.41 14.00
C GLN A 91 -1.93 -13.13 15.07
N THR A 92 -0.81 -12.48 14.73
CA THR A 92 0.25 -12.18 15.72
C THR A 92 -0.13 -11.09 16.72
N HIS A 93 -1.21 -10.34 16.49
CA HIS A 93 -1.80 -9.43 17.46
C HIS A 93 -2.90 -10.15 18.25
N ASP A 94 -2.50 -10.79 19.35
CA ASP A 94 -3.30 -11.46 20.40
C ASP A 94 -3.63 -12.97 20.18
N LEU A 95 -2.68 -13.83 20.56
CA LEU A 95 -2.69 -15.30 20.40
C LEU A 95 -3.68 -16.08 21.30
N ASP A 96 -4.73 -15.47 21.85
CA ASP A 96 -5.59 -16.12 22.88
C ASP A 96 -7.10 -16.11 22.59
N SER A 97 -7.56 -15.76 21.39
CA SER A 97 -8.99 -15.75 21.05
C SER A 97 -9.36 -16.78 19.97
N ASP A 98 -10.40 -17.58 20.22
CA ASP A 98 -11.09 -18.49 19.27
C ASP A 98 -11.83 -17.71 18.15
N VAL A 99 -11.36 -16.52 17.83
CA VAL A 99 -11.98 -15.53 16.95
C VAL A 99 -10.93 -15.25 15.87
N GLY A 100 -11.27 -15.45 14.60
CA GLY A 100 -10.35 -15.14 13.49
C GLY A 100 -9.85 -13.69 13.57
N PRO A 101 -8.85 -13.30 12.75
CA PRO A 101 -8.14 -12.04 12.85
C PRO A 101 -9.10 -10.86 13.05
N GLU A 102 -9.14 -10.31 14.27
CA GLU A 102 -10.19 -9.35 14.70
C GLU A 102 -10.22 -8.06 13.88
N PHE A 103 -9.17 -7.83 13.07
CA PHE A 103 -8.96 -6.65 12.23
C PHE A 103 -9.57 -6.77 10.83
N ILE A 104 -10.04 -7.96 10.42
CA ILE A 104 -10.63 -8.17 9.10
C ILE A 104 -12.15 -8.22 9.23
N VAL A 105 -12.80 -7.07 8.99
CA VAL A 105 -14.25 -6.90 9.17
C VAL A 105 -14.91 -6.53 7.86
N GLY A 106 -15.49 -7.49 7.15
CA GLY A 106 -16.14 -7.24 5.86
C GLY A 106 -16.28 -8.51 5.04
N GLU A 107 -16.45 -8.34 3.73
CA GLU A 107 -16.37 -9.46 2.77
C GLU A 107 -15.12 -9.32 1.88
N TYR A 108 -14.63 -8.09 1.70
CA TYR A 108 -13.49 -7.77 0.85
C TYR A 108 -12.42 -7.01 1.64
N CYS A 109 -11.17 -7.44 1.48
CA CYS A 109 -9.98 -6.71 1.91
C CYS A 109 -9.39 -5.98 0.70
N TRP A 110 -9.30 -4.65 0.79
CA TRP A 110 -8.62 -3.84 -0.20
C TRP A 110 -7.18 -3.69 0.25
N ILE A 111 -6.28 -4.41 -0.40
CA ILE A 111 -4.85 -4.39 -0.11
C ILE A 111 -4.29 -3.06 -0.60
N VAL A 112 -3.79 -2.25 0.33
CA VAL A 112 -3.25 -0.93 0.04
C VAL A 112 -1.78 -0.83 0.39
N THR A 113 -1.05 -0.04 -0.38
CA THR A 113 0.39 0.18 -0.20
C THR A 113 0.83 1.57 -0.61
N ASN A 114 2.12 1.86 -0.42
CA ASN A 114 2.73 3.15 -0.73
C ASN A 114 1.93 4.33 -0.13
N PRO A 115 1.78 4.35 1.20
CA PRO A 115 1.05 5.39 1.88
C PRO A 115 1.85 6.70 1.84
N GLN A 116 1.27 7.73 1.24
CA GLN A 116 1.89 9.06 1.14
C GLN A 116 0.97 10.12 1.72
N THR A 117 1.45 10.81 2.75
CA THR A 117 0.70 11.88 3.42
C THR A 117 0.95 13.23 2.75
N LEU A 118 -0.10 14.03 2.58
CA LEU A 118 0.00 15.41 2.11
C LEU A 118 0.71 16.32 3.12
N VAL A 119 1.50 17.27 2.63
CA VAL A 119 2.05 18.37 3.44
C VAL A 119 0.93 19.18 4.07
N ARG A 120 -0.17 19.38 3.34
CA ARG A 120 -1.37 20.07 3.83
C ARG A 120 -2.62 19.25 3.47
N PRO A 121 -3.46 18.90 4.46
CA PRO A 121 -4.76 18.31 4.19
C PRO A 121 -5.62 19.20 3.27
N ILE A 122 -6.42 18.58 2.40
CA ILE A 122 -7.36 19.28 1.51
C ILE A 122 -8.77 19.23 2.13
N PRO A 123 -9.29 20.33 2.72
CA PRO A 123 -10.57 20.30 3.39
C PRO A 123 -11.72 20.11 2.40
N VAL A 124 -12.49 19.03 2.55
CA VAL A 124 -13.59 18.70 1.66
C VAL A 124 -14.60 17.79 2.34
N LYS A 125 -15.88 17.96 2.02
CA LYS A 125 -16.93 17.08 2.54
C LYS A 125 -16.83 15.69 1.91
N GLY A 126 -16.67 14.68 2.76
CA GLY A 126 -16.65 13.27 2.36
C GLY A 126 -17.97 12.79 1.76
N LYS A 127 -17.91 11.67 1.03
CA LYS A 127 -19.05 11.06 0.33
C LYS A 127 -18.98 9.53 0.49
N LEU A 128 -20.12 8.87 0.28
CA LEU A 128 -20.19 7.41 0.28
C LEU A 128 -19.58 6.83 -1.01
N ASN A 129 -19.12 5.57 -0.92
CA ASN A 129 -18.43 4.83 -1.99
C ASN A 129 -17.19 5.56 -2.52
N LEU A 130 -16.61 5.08 -3.61
CA LEU A 130 -15.59 5.85 -4.32
C LEU A 130 -16.20 7.09 -4.94
N TRP A 131 -15.53 8.22 -4.79
CA TRP A 131 -15.97 9.49 -5.35
C TRP A 131 -14.82 10.25 -6.03
N LYS A 132 -15.17 11.21 -6.88
CA LYS A 132 -14.19 12.02 -7.61
C LYS A 132 -14.06 13.42 -7.00
N HIS A 133 -12.83 13.91 -6.95
CA HIS A 133 -12.49 15.27 -6.52
C HIS A 133 -11.54 15.91 -7.54
N ASP A 134 -11.76 17.17 -7.91
CA ASP A 134 -10.83 17.91 -8.75
C ASP A 134 -9.98 18.81 -7.85
N ALA A 135 -8.70 18.48 -7.70
CA ALA A 135 -7.73 19.23 -6.90
C ALA A 135 -6.77 19.99 -7.82
N ASP A 136 -6.31 21.15 -7.37
CA ASP A 136 -5.22 21.85 -8.05
C ASP A 136 -3.89 21.15 -7.74
N GLU A 137 -2.98 21.01 -8.71
CA GLU A 137 -1.68 20.31 -8.51
C GLU A 137 -0.88 20.87 -7.32
N SER A 138 -0.98 22.17 -7.04
CA SER A 138 -0.32 22.80 -5.89
C SER A 138 -0.81 22.31 -4.53
N GLU A 139 -1.98 21.67 -4.47
CA GLU A 139 -2.54 21.07 -3.26
C GLU A 139 -2.00 19.65 -3.03
N LEU A 140 -1.43 19.00 -4.05
CA LEU A 140 -1.02 17.60 -4.03
C LEU A 140 0.44 17.39 -3.61
N THR A 141 1.00 18.32 -2.82
CA THR A 141 2.38 18.19 -2.33
C THR A 141 2.44 17.18 -1.20
N LEU A 142 3.21 16.11 -1.37
CA LEU A 142 3.40 15.01 -0.40
C LEU A 142 4.58 15.32 0.54
N LYS A 143 4.50 14.87 1.80
CA LYS A 143 5.51 15.14 2.86
C LYS A 143 6.84 14.49 2.52
N GLU A 144 6.79 13.27 2.05
CA GLU A 144 7.93 12.45 1.64
C GLU A 144 7.61 11.89 0.26
N LYS A 145 8.62 11.81 -0.60
CA LYS A 145 8.51 11.10 -1.87
C LYS A 145 8.84 9.64 -1.57
N PHE A 146 7.87 8.76 -1.74
CA PHE A 146 8.10 7.32 -1.77
C PHE A 146 8.46 6.87 -3.19
N PRO A 147 9.02 5.65 -3.37
CA PRO A 147 9.14 5.05 -4.68
C PRO A 147 7.87 5.19 -5.52
N PRO A 148 8.02 5.32 -6.85
CA PRO A 148 6.92 5.32 -7.78
C PRO A 148 5.97 4.16 -7.55
N LEU A 149 4.70 4.41 -7.88
CA LEU A 149 3.58 3.52 -7.60
C LEU A 149 3.78 2.17 -8.30
N ILE A 150 3.63 1.09 -7.55
CA ILE A 150 3.29 -0.21 -8.13
C ILE A 150 1.93 -0.04 -8.79
N THR A 151 1.86 -0.07 -10.11
CA THR A 151 0.63 0.30 -10.80
C THR A 151 -0.32 -0.85 -10.97
N ARG A 152 0.18 -2.09 -11.06
CA ARG A 152 -0.63 -3.30 -11.23
C ARG A 152 0.20 -4.58 -11.14
N ARG A 153 -0.51 -5.69 -10.91
CA ARG A 153 -0.04 -7.02 -11.30
C ARG A 153 -0.02 -7.11 -12.84
N PRO A 154 1.01 -7.70 -13.46
CA PRO A 154 1.00 -8.00 -14.88
C PRO A 154 -0.11 -9.01 -15.18
N GLU A 155 -0.76 -8.82 -16.33
CA GLU A 155 -1.72 -9.79 -16.86
C GLU A 155 -0.96 -11.07 -17.26
N PRO A 156 -1.60 -12.26 -17.19
CA PRO A 156 -0.94 -13.51 -17.58
C PRO A 156 -0.30 -13.47 -18.98
N SER A 157 -0.87 -12.69 -19.90
CA SER A 157 -0.31 -12.48 -21.25
C SER A 157 1.02 -11.71 -21.30
N GLU A 158 1.40 -11.04 -20.22
CA GLU A 158 2.62 -10.22 -20.11
C GLU A 158 3.78 -10.98 -19.46
N LEU A 159 3.52 -12.15 -18.87
CA LEU A 159 4.48 -13.00 -18.16
C LEU A 159 5.34 -13.88 -19.08
N GLY A 160 4.99 -14.00 -20.37
CA GLY A 160 5.65 -14.96 -21.27
C GLY A 160 5.31 -16.42 -20.92
N ASP A 161 5.98 -17.38 -21.55
CA ASP A 161 5.79 -18.82 -21.30
C ASP A 161 6.59 -19.31 -20.07
N ASP A 162 6.90 -18.44 -19.12
CA ASP A 162 7.74 -18.78 -17.96
C ASP A 162 6.90 -19.48 -16.89
N GLU A 163 7.06 -20.80 -16.78
CA GLU A 163 6.32 -21.63 -15.81
C GLU A 163 6.67 -21.26 -14.34
N ASP A 164 7.82 -20.61 -14.10
CA ASP A 164 8.26 -20.18 -12.77
C ASP A 164 7.61 -18.83 -12.34
N ALA A 165 7.08 -18.05 -13.29
CA ALA A 165 6.40 -16.77 -13.02
C ALA A 165 5.04 -16.94 -12.33
N GLU A 166 4.50 -18.16 -12.27
CA GLU A 166 3.29 -18.46 -11.47
C GLU A 166 3.59 -18.57 -9.97
N GLU A 167 4.83 -18.89 -9.57
CA GLU A 167 5.26 -18.96 -8.17
C GLU A 167 5.85 -17.63 -7.66
N ALA A 168 6.39 -16.80 -8.55
CA ALA A 168 6.91 -15.48 -8.21
C ALA A 168 5.82 -14.40 -8.20
N ASN A 169 5.88 -13.50 -7.22
CA ASN A 169 4.98 -12.36 -7.15
C ASN A 169 5.53 -11.23 -8.02
N LEU A 170 5.17 -11.23 -9.31
CA LEU A 170 5.60 -10.19 -10.25
C LEU A 170 4.71 -8.94 -10.17
N PHE A 171 5.33 -7.77 -10.17
CA PHE A 171 4.68 -6.46 -10.16
C PHE A 171 5.30 -5.50 -11.19
N ILE A 172 4.45 -4.62 -11.75
CA ILE A 172 4.90 -3.51 -12.60
C ILE A 172 4.91 -2.23 -11.76
N VAL A 173 6.06 -1.57 -11.73
CA VAL A 173 6.25 -0.25 -11.12
C VAL A 173 6.32 0.80 -12.23
N GLU A 174 5.40 1.78 -12.23
CA GLU A 174 5.44 2.88 -13.21
C GLU A 174 6.12 4.10 -12.58
N MET A 175 7.22 4.51 -13.18
CA MET A 175 8.11 5.56 -12.71
C MET A 175 7.53 6.95 -12.99
N GLU A 176 7.93 7.98 -12.24
CA GLU A 176 7.48 9.38 -12.49
C GLU A 176 7.81 9.86 -13.91
N ASP A 177 8.85 9.31 -14.54
CA ASP A 177 9.28 9.60 -15.90
C ASP A 177 8.58 8.75 -16.99
N GLY A 178 7.65 7.89 -16.59
CA GLY A 178 6.88 7.01 -17.48
C GLY A 178 7.61 5.73 -17.90
N ARG A 179 8.77 5.42 -17.32
CA ARG A 179 9.35 4.07 -17.42
C ARG A 179 8.48 3.07 -16.66
N GLU A 180 8.51 1.81 -17.07
CA GLU A 180 8.00 0.70 -16.29
C GLU A 180 9.20 -0.13 -15.82
N LEU A 181 9.16 -0.63 -14.59
CA LEU A 181 10.08 -1.64 -14.06
C LEU A 181 9.30 -2.90 -13.70
N GLN A 182 9.83 -4.05 -14.10
CA GLN A 182 9.37 -5.35 -13.62
C GLN A 182 10.12 -5.71 -12.34
N LEU A 183 9.37 -5.80 -11.24
CA LEU A 183 9.85 -6.25 -9.94
C LEU A 183 9.29 -7.64 -9.68
N GLU A 184 10.19 -8.60 -9.51
CA GLU A 184 9.87 -9.95 -9.09
C GLU A 184 10.26 -10.11 -7.62
N TYR A 185 9.38 -10.66 -6.79
CA TYR A 185 9.81 -11.10 -5.46
C TYR A 185 9.33 -12.51 -5.15
N PHE A 186 10.11 -13.16 -4.30
CA PHE A 186 9.86 -14.49 -3.80
C PHE A 186 9.46 -14.38 -2.34
N LEU A 187 8.46 -15.17 -1.93
CA LEU A 187 8.08 -15.26 -0.52
C LEU A 187 9.30 -15.63 0.34
N PRO A 188 9.34 -15.20 1.61
CA PRO A 188 10.46 -15.48 2.49
C PRO A 188 10.84 -16.96 2.51
N ASP A 189 12.14 -17.25 2.36
CA ASP A 189 12.68 -18.61 2.39
C ASP A 189 12.68 -19.21 3.81
N GLU A 190 13.24 -20.41 4.00
CA GLU A 190 13.33 -21.06 5.32
C GLU A 190 14.18 -20.27 6.34
N ASP A 191 14.96 -19.28 5.88
CA ASP A 191 15.77 -18.38 6.69
C ASP A 191 15.11 -16.99 6.86
N ASP A 192 13.80 -16.86 6.56
CA ASP A 192 13.01 -15.62 6.59
C ASP A 192 13.63 -14.49 5.76
N ARG A 193 14.13 -14.83 4.56
CA ARG A 193 14.69 -13.87 3.62
C ARG A 193 13.78 -13.61 2.43
N LEU A 194 13.44 -12.34 2.24
CA LEU A 194 12.79 -11.84 1.04
C LEU A 194 13.81 -11.66 -0.08
N HIS A 195 13.52 -12.24 -1.24
CA HIS A 195 14.32 -12.04 -2.45
C HIS A 195 13.58 -11.12 -3.41
N VAL A 196 14.26 -10.09 -3.90
CA VAL A 196 13.72 -9.12 -4.86
C VAL A 196 14.64 -9.06 -6.06
N GLU A 197 14.10 -9.24 -7.27
CA GLU A 197 14.84 -9.20 -8.52
C GLU A 197 14.21 -8.17 -9.48
N PHE A 198 15.05 -7.35 -10.12
CA PHE A 198 14.62 -6.40 -11.15
C PHE A 198 14.90 -6.97 -12.54
N LEU A 199 13.85 -7.42 -13.23
CA LEU A 199 14.01 -8.16 -14.48
C LEU A 199 14.50 -7.29 -15.66
N GLN A 200 14.24 -5.99 -15.61
CA GLN A 200 14.43 -5.12 -16.77
C GLN A 200 15.85 -4.54 -16.92
N THR A 201 16.70 -4.64 -15.89
CA THR A 201 18.11 -4.19 -15.94
C THR A 201 19.09 -5.32 -16.21
N GLY A 202 18.70 -6.59 -15.98
CA GLY A 202 19.64 -7.73 -16.00
C GLY A 202 20.75 -7.62 -14.95
N GLU A 203 20.58 -6.69 -14.00
CA GLU A 203 21.57 -6.26 -13.04
C GLU A 203 20.87 -6.24 -11.68
N GLU A 204 21.10 -7.35 -10.97
CA GLU A 204 21.12 -7.47 -9.50
C GLU A 204 19.85 -7.95 -8.77
N ARG A 205 20.13 -8.93 -7.89
CA ARG A 205 19.22 -9.59 -6.95
C ARG A 205 19.49 -9.00 -5.58
N VAL A 206 18.47 -8.42 -4.96
CA VAL A 206 18.52 -7.94 -3.58
C VAL A 206 17.98 -9.03 -2.65
N ILE A 207 18.70 -9.27 -1.55
CA ILE A 207 18.32 -10.26 -0.53
C ILE A 207 18.23 -9.55 0.80
N VAL A 208 17.04 -9.55 1.40
CA VAL A 208 16.79 -8.89 2.70
C VAL A 208 16.24 -9.90 3.69
N SER A 209 16.62 -9.78 4.97
CA SER A 209 16.26 -10.73 6.03
C SER A 209 15.49 -10.05 7.15
N GLU A 210 14.72 -10.80 7.94
CA GLU A 210 14.07 -10.29 9.18
C GLU A 210 15.03 -9.62 10.19
N ASP A 211 16.31 -9.99 10.21
CA ASP A 211 17.33 -9.34 11.04
C ASP A 211 17.78 -7.96 10.51
N ASP A 212 17.35 -7.59 9.30
CA ASP A 212 17.63 -6.29 8.71
C ASP A 212 16.75 -5.23 9.38
N PRO A 213 17.33 -4.14 9.93
CA PRO A 213 16.55 -3.09 10.59
C PRO A 213 15.49 -2.44 9.70
N ASP A 214 15.61 -2.57 8.39
CA ASP A 214 14.68 -2.01 7.40
C ASP A 214 13.59 -3.03 6.98
N TYR A 215 13.63 -4.28 7.46
CA TYR A 215 12.59 -5.29 7.23
C TYR A 215 11.44 -5.15 8.24
N THR A 216 10.31 -4.57 7.83
CA THR A 216 9.14 -4.35 8.71
C THR A 216 8.07 -5.42 8.53
N THR A 217 8.00 -6.39 9.45
CA THR A 217 7.08 -7.55 9.43
C THR A 217 5.58 -7.23 9.40
N GLY A 218 5.17 -5.96 9.51
CA GLY A 218 3.76 -5.52 9.45
C GLY A 218 3.29 -4.98 8.09
N THR A 219 4.20 -4.87 7.12
CA THR A 219 3.96 -4.30 5.80
C THR A 219 3.85 -5.44 4.77
N PRO A 220 2.99 -5.35 3.73
CA PRO A 220 2.93 -6.42 2.73
C PRO A 220 4.32 -6.69 2.14
N ASP A 221 4.72 -7.96 2.01
CA ASP A 221 6.06 -8.41 1.56
C ASP A 221 6.59 -7.65 0.33
N TYR A 222 5.70 -7.20 -0.54
CA TYR A 222 6.02 -6.44 -1.75
C TYR A 222 6.30 -4.95 -1.54
N GLN A 223 5.72 -4.32 -0.53
CA GLN A 223 6.01 -2.92 -0.19
C GLN A 223 7.37 -2.86 0.52
N ILE A 224 7.67 -3.85 1.38
CA ILE A 224 9.01 -4.08 1.90
C ILE A 224 10.01 -4.18 0.73
N ALA A 225 9.71 -5.01 -0.28
CA ALA A 225 10.55 -5.16 -1.47
C ALA A 225 10.83 -3.82 -2.21
N CYS A 226 9.81 -2.97 -2.37
CA CYS A 226 9.95 -1.69 -3.07
C CYS A 226 10.69 -0.63 -2.23
N GLU A 227 10.44 -0.58 -0.93
CA GLU A 227 11.11 0.33 0.00
C GLU A 227 12.59 0.01 0.10
N LEU A 228 12.94 -1.26 0.30
CA LEU A 228 14.32 -1.73 0.35
C LEU A 228 15.07 -1.46 -0.94
N ALA A 229 14.43 -1.73 -2.09
CA ALA A 229 15.04 -1.44 -3.37
C ALA A 229 15.26 0.07 -3.60
N TRP A 230 14.33 0.92 -3.14
CA TRP A 230 14.49 2.36 -3.23
C TRP A 230 15.64 2.86 -2.35
N ASP A 231 15.76 2.36 -1.13
CA ASP A 231 16.83 2.77 -0.21
C ASP A 231 18.21 2.34 -0.70
N GLU A 232 18.31 1.16 -1.29
CA GLU A 232 19.58 0.64 -1.81
C GLU A 232 19.94 1.22 -3.19
N TYR A 233 18.94 1.46 -4.06
CA TYR A 233 19.15 1.93 -5.45
C TYR A 233 18.23 3.11 -5.82
N PRO A 234 18.29 4.25 -5.12
CA PRO A 234 17.37 5.38 -5.35
C PRO A 234 17.47 5.95 -6.77
N HIS A 235 18.62 5.82 -7.42
CA HIS A 235 18.85 6.25 -8.81
C HIS A 235 18.08 5.43 -9.86
N MET A 236 17.69 4.19 -9.56
CA MET A 236 16.80 3.43 -10.44
C MET A 236 15.42 4.10 -10.49
N PHE A 237 15.05 4.78 -9.41
CA PHE A 237 13.72 5.31 -9.22
C PHE A 237 13.54 6.82 -9.37
N GLU A 238 14.57 7.59 -9.10
CA GLU A 238 14.61 9.01 -9.40
C GLU A 238 15.00 9.20 -10.87
N GLY A 239 14.07 9.71 -11.69
CA GLY A 239 14.35 10.01 -13.10
C GLY A 239 15.51 11.01 -13.24
N GLY A 240 16.72 10.51 -13.46
CA GLY A 240 17.95 11.28 -13.56
C GLY A 240 19.07 10.49 -14.25
N GLU A 241 19.77 11.15 -15.17
CA GLU A 241 20.70 10.56 -16.14
C GLU A 241 21.81 9.69 -15.51
N ASN A 242 21.96 8.48 -16.07
CA ASN A 242 23.10 7.57 -16.10
C ASN A 242 24.31 7.90 -15.20
N SER A 243 24.76 6.87 -14.49
CA SER A 243 26.20 6.57 -14.40
C SER A 243 26.45 5.12 -14.77
#